data_AF-A0AB73C1K2-F1
#
_entry.id   AF-A0AB73C1K2-F1
#
_cell.length_a   1.000
_cell.length_b   1.000
_cell.length_c   1.000
_cell.angle_alpha   90.00
_cell.angle_beta   90.00
_cell.angle_gamma   90.00
#
_symmetry.space_group_name_H-M   'P 1'
#
loop_
_entity.id
_entity.type
_entity.pdbx_description
1 polymer ?
#
loop_
_entity_poly.entity_id
_entity_poly.type
_entity_poly.pdbx_seq_one_letter_code
_entity_poly.pdbx_strand_id
1 'polypeptide(L)'
;MSKKKKRPDYVKEMCQRVIDRIDEELLKPEPYITDEDRKRRNYEVPREILKDARKEITIMMKVLDKEKYMPSYTHFLVDSYSPITELGKLLLKIELIYEKNT
;
A
#
# COMPACT_ATOMS: atom_id res chain seq x y z
N MET A 1 19.68 8.98 23.79
CA MET A 1 18.59 8.00 24.01
C MET A 1 17.64 8.04 22.82
N SER A 2 17.63 7.00 22.00
CA SER A 2 16.79 6.94 20.80
C SER A 2 15.32 7.13 21.18
N LYS A 3 14.75 8.25 20.73
CA LYS A 3 13.31 8.52 20.80
C LYS A 3 12.61 7.43 20.00
N LYS A 4 12.18 6.33 20.63
CA LYS A 4 11.26 5.39 20.02
C LYS A 4 10.06 6.24 19.59
N LYS A 5 9.86 6.43 18.27
CA LYS A 5 8.70 7.16 17.75
C LYS A 5 7.45 6.55 18.42
N LYS A 6 6.51 7.40 18.86
CA LYS A 6 5.25 6.89 19.37
C LYS A 6 4.63 6.03 18.27
N ARG A 7 3.95 4.93 18.62
CA ARG A 7 3.36 4.00 17.64
C ARG A 7 2.57 4.72 16.52
N PRO A 8 1.79 5.80 16.79
CA PRO A 8 1.13 6.57 15.74
C PRO A 8 2.06 7.35 14.79
N ASP A 9 3.17 7.90 15.28
CA ASP A 9 4.12 8.66 14.45
C ASP A 9 4.85 7.76 13.46
N TYR A 10 5.14 6.52 13.87
CA TYR A 10 5.71 5.49 12.99
C TYR A 10 4.71 5.09 11.90
N VAL A 11 3.45 4.86 12.26
CA VAL A 11 2.39 4.53 11.29
C VAL A 11 2.22 5.65 10.27
N LYS A 12 2.18 6.92 10.70
CA LYS A 12 2.09 8.07 9.79
C LYS A 12 3.26 8.14 8.81
N GLU A 13 4.49 8.00 9.30
CA GLU A 13 5.68 8.02 8.46
C GLU A 13 5.65 6.91 7.40
N MET A 14 5.26 5.70 7.81
CA MET A 14 5.18 4.57 6.90
C MET A 14 4.05 4.78 5.87
N CYS A 15 2.88 5.28 6.29
CA CYS A 15 1.78 5.62 5.38
C CYS A 15 2.24 6.64 4.34
N GLN A 16 2.93 7.71 4.76
CA GLN A 16 3.42 8.75 3.85
C GLN A 16 4.38 8.18 2.81
N ARG A 17 5.35 7.35 3.22
CA ARG A 17 6.29 6.71 2.28
C ARG A 17 5.60 5.85 1.23
N VAL A 18 4.53 5.15 1.60
CA VAL A 18 3.76 4.34 0.66
C VAL A 18 2.95 5.23 -0.29
N ILE A 19 2.36 6.33 0.20
CA ILE A 19 1.69 7.32 -0.65
C ILE A 19 2.68 7.89 -1.67
N ASP A 20 3.88 8.31 -1.24
CA ASP A 20 4.89 8.88 -2.11
C ASP A 20 5.27 7.88 -3.22
N ARG A 21 5.46 6.60 -2.88
CA ARG A 21 5.74 5.53 -3.86
C ARG A 21 4.59 5.32 -4.83
N ILE A 22 3.34 5.35 -4.36
CA ILE A 22 2.17 5.24 -5.23
C ILE A 22 2.11 6.43 -6.20
N ASP A 23 2.37 7.64 -5.73
CA ASP A 23 2.36 8.85 -6.55
C ASP A 23 3.46 8.80 -7.62
N GLU A 24 4.66 8.29 -7.30
CA GLU A 24 5.71 8.02 -8.29
C GLU A 24 5.26 7.06 -9.39
N GLU A 25 4.58 5.96 -9.04
CA GLU A 25 4.09 4.96 -9.99
C GLU A 25 2.94 5.50 -10.84
N LEU A 26 2.06 6.32 -10.26
CA LEU A 26 0.97 6.97 -11.00
C LEU A 26 1.46 7.98 -12.04
N LEU A 27 2.65 8.57 -11.85
CA LEU A 27 3.27 9.49 -12.80
C LEU A 27 3.90 8.78 -14.02
N LYS A 28 4.22 7.49 -13.92
CA LYS A 28 4.78 6.71 -15.03
C LYS A 28 3.73 6.45 -16.10
N PRO A 29 4.10 6.35 -17.39
CA PRO A 29 3.18 5.90 -18.44
C PRO A 29 2.62 4.52 -18.12
N GLU A 30 1.40 4.24 -18.57
CA GLU A 30 0.77 2.93 -18.34
C GLU A 30 1.62 1.82 -18.97
N PRO A 31 2.06 0.82 -18.18
CA PRO A 31 2.94 -0.22 -18.68
C PRO A 31 2.21 -1.10 -19.69
N TYR A 32 2.87 -1.38 -20.81
CA TYR A 32 2.37 -2.36 -21.77
C TYR A 32 2.58 -3.76 -21.19
N ILE A 33 1.49 -4.43 -20.80
CA ILE A 33 1.53 -5.78 -20.25
C ILE A 33 1.70 -6.79 -21.39
N THR A 34 2.83 -7.50 -21.40
CA THR A 34 3.08 -8.56 -22.38
C THR A 34 2.38 -9.87 -21.99
N ASP A 35 2.25 -10.81 -22.94
CA ASP A 35 1.74 -12.15 -22.63
C ASP A 35 2.66 -12.95 -21.70
N GLU A 36 3.97 -12.66 -21.69
CA GLU A 36 4.93 -13.26 -20.76
C GLU A 36 4.70 -12.75 -19.33
N ASP A 37 4.41 -11.46 -19.16
CA ASP A 37 4.06 -10.87 -17.85
C ASP A 37 2.77 -11.47 -17.30
N ARG A 38 1.77 -11.71 -18.16
CA ARG A 38 0.53 -12.40 -17.78
C ARG A 38 0.79 -13.83 -17.32
N LYS A 39 1.61 -14.57 -18.08
CA LYS A 39 2.00 -15.96 -17.74
C LYS A 39 2.74 -16.04 -16.41
N ARG A 40 3.63 -15.08 -16.14
CA ARG A 40 4.42 -15.01 -14.90
C ARG A 40 3.69 -14.32 -13.74
N ARG A 41 2.48 -13.81 -13.99
CA ARG A 41 1.76 -12.90 -13.07
C ARG A 41 2.64 -11.73 -12.59
N ASN A 42 3.56 -11.29 -13.44
CA ASN A 42 4.49 -10.19 -13.19
C ASN A 42 4.00 -8.92 -13.88
N TYR A 43 2.76 -8.53 -13.59
CA TYR A 43 2.18 -7.29 -14.10
C TYR A 43 2.07 -6.27 -12.97
N GLU A 44 2.31 -4.99 -13.28
CA GLU A 44 2.16 -3.90 -12.32
C GLU A 44 0.72 -3.79 -11.82
N VAL A 45 0.57 -3.18 -10.64
CA VAL A 45 -0.74 -2.94 -10.03
C VAL A 45 -1.50 -1.93 -10.90
N PRO A 46 -2.77 -2.20 -11.31
CA PRO A 46 -3.53 -1.28 -12.12
C PRO A 46 -3.67 0.08 -11.47
N ARG A 47 -3.68 1.14 -12.29
CA ARG A 47 -3.79 2.53 -11.84
C ARG A 47 -5.02 2.79 -10.95
N GLU A 48 -6.15 2.17 -11.25
CA GLU A 48 -7.36 2.33 -10.43
C GLU A 48 -7.16 1.77 -9.02
N ILE A 49 -6.51 0.62 -8.90
CA ILE A 49 -6.17 0.03 -7.60
C ILE A 49 -5.19 0.91 -6.83
N LEU A 50 -4.22 1.52 -7.52
CA LEU A 50 -3.30 2.47 -6.91
C LEU A 50 -4.01 3.71 -6.35
N LYS A 51 -4.99 4.25 -7.08
CA LYS A 51 -5.80 5.38 -6.60
C LYS A 51 -6.61 5.02 -5.37
N ASP A 52 -7.19 3.82 -5.32
CA ASP A 52 -7.98 3.37 -4.18
C ASP A 52 -7.11 3.08 -2.96
N ALA A 53 -5.97 2.39 -3.15
CA ALA A 53 -4.98 2.19 -2.09
C ALA A 53 -4.50 3.52 -1.49
N ARG A 54 -4.21 4.52 -2.34
CA ARG A 54 -3.82 5.87 -1.90
C ARG A 54 -4.88 6.55 -1.03
N LYS A 55 -6.16 6.47 -1.42
CA LYS A 55 -7.28 7.04 -0.64
C LYS A 55 -7.35 6.40 0.74
N GLU A 56 -7.30 5.07 0.79
CA GLU A 56 -7.44 4.34 2.04
C GLU A 56 -6.25 4.56 2.99
N ILE A 57 -5.00 4.55 2.49
CA ILE A 57 -3.80 4.86 3.30
C ILE A 57 -3.89 6.29 3.84
N THR A 58 -4.45 7.23 3.07
CA THR A 58 -4.71 8.59 3.55
C THR A 58 -5.70 8.60 4.71
N ILE A 59 -6.71 7.73 4.72
CA ILE A 59 -7.66 7.58 5.83
C ILE A 59 -6.98 6.94 7.04
N MET A 60 -6.19 5.87 6.84
CA MET A 60 -5.40 5.24 7.92
C MET A 60 -4.54 6.27 8.65
N MET A 61 -3.85 7.14 7.90
CA MET A 61 -3.00 8.19 8.46
C MET A 61 -3.77 9.23 9.29
N LYS A 62 -5.06 9.44 8.99
CA LYS A 62 -5.94 10.37 9.72
C LYS A 62 -6.56 9.72 10.96
N VAL A 63 -7.05 8.49 10.84
CA VAL A 63 -7.82 7.80 11.89
C VAL A 63 -6.89 7.21 12.96
N LEU A 64 -5.81 6.53 12.56
CA LEU A 64 -4.82 5.88 13.44
C LEU A 64 -5.44 5.01 14.55
N ASP A 65 -6.55 4.36 14.25
CA ASP A 65 -7.36 3.57 15.17
C ASP A 65 -8.04 2.48 14.35
N LYS A 66 -7.57 1.25 14.48
CA LYS A 66 -8.10 0.12 13.71
C LYS A 66 -9.52 -0.29 14.10
N GLU A 67 -9.95 0.01 15.32
CA GLU A 67 -11.32 -0.26 15.77
C GLU A 67 -12.31 0.69 15.11
N LYS A 68 -11.84 1.85 14.64
CA LYS A 68 -12.64 2.83 13.89
C LYS A 68 -12.49 2.73 12.38
N TYR A 69 -11.36 2.23 11.90
CA TYR A 69 -11.09 2.09 10.47
C TYR A 69 -10.11 0.97 10.20
N MET A 70 -10.57 -0.04 9.46
CA MET A 70 -9.72 -1.06 8.84
C MET A 70 -9.70 -0.81 7.33
N PRO A 71 -8.53 -0.67 6.69
CA PRO A 71 -8.47 -0.61 5.24
C PRO A 71 -9.05 -1.89 4.61
N SER A 72 -9.81 -1.72 3.53
CA SER A 72 -10.36 -2.79 2.70
C SER A 72 -9.51 -3.10 1.47
N TYR A 73 -8.53 -2.26 1.11
CA TYR A 73 -7.72 -2.44 -0.11
C TYR A 73 -6.99 -3.78 -0.17
N THR A 74 -6.74 -4.37 0.99
CA THR A 74 -5.95 -5.59 1.13
C THR A 74 -6.68 -6.84 0.72
N HIS A 75 -8.01 -6.94 0.81
CA HIS A 75 -8.69 -8.09 0.21
C HIS A 75 -8.47 -8.14 -1.31
N PHE A 76 -8.51 -6.98 -1.98
CA PHE A 76 -8.34 -6.91 -3.43
C PHE A 76 -6.87 -7.06 -3.87
N LEU A 77 -5.94 -6.47 -3.13
CA LEU A 77 -4.50 -6.59 -3.39
C LEU A 77 -3.94 -7.97 -3.01
N VAL A 78 -4.46 -8.59 -1.94
CA VAL A 78 -4.04 -9.91 -1.47
C VAL A 78 -4.48 -11.01 -2.44
N ASP A 79 -5.72 -10.95 -2.90
CA ASP A 79 -6.27 -11.97 -3.80
C ASP A 79 -5.77 -11.83 -5.26
N SER A 80 -5.38 -10.62 -5.69
CA SER A 80 -5.08 -10.36 -7.10
C SER A 80 -3.62 -10.01 -7.42
N TYR A 81 -2.81 -9.53 -6.46
CA TYR A 81 -1.48 -8.94 -6.74
C TYR A 81 -0.38 -9.27 -5.70
N SER A 82 -0.73 -9.83 -4.55
CA SER A 82 -0.02 -9.63 -3.28
C SER A 82 1.46 -10.01 -3.16
N PRO A 83 1.99 -11.08 -3.77
CA PRO A 83 3.33 -11.53 -3.38
C PRO A 83 4.43 -11.22 -4.40
N ILE A 84 4.08 -10.78 -5.61
CA ILE A 84 5.01 -10.84 -6.75
C ILE A 84 5.69 -9.49 -6.97
N THR A 85 4.93 -8.38 -6.94
CA THR A 85 5.48 -7.04 -7.22
C THR A 85 6.01 -6.34 -5.96
N GLU A 86 6.96 -5.42 -6.14
CA GLU A 86 7.50 -4.59 -5.05
C GLU A 86 6.38 -3.77 -4.36
N LEU A 87 5.48 -3.20 -5.17
CA LEU A 87 4.38 -2.37 -4.69
C LEU A 87 3.31 -3.18 -3.95
N GLY A 88 2.99 -4.39 -4.43
CA GLY A 88 2.12 -5.31 -3.70
C GLY A 88 2.69 -5.67 -2.32
N LYS A 89 3.99 -5.97 -2.24
CA LYS A 89 4.69 -6.22 -0.96
C LYS A 89 4.66 -5.00 -0.03
N LEU A 90 4.81 -3.80 -0.59
CA LEU A 90 4.79 -2.55 0.17
C LEU A 90 3.39 -2.28 0.76
N LEU A 91 2.34 -2.51 -0.03
CA LEU A 91 0.94 -2.35 0.38
C LEU A 91 0.55 -3.35 1.49
N LEU A 92 0.97 -4.61 1.37
CA LEU A 92 0.79 -5.60 2.44
C LEU A 92 1.53 -5.21 3.73
N LYS A 93 2.76 -4.68 3.58
CA LYS A 93 3.57 -4.27 4.73
C LYS A 93 2.92 -3.13 5.52
N ILE A 94 2.31 -2.15 4.86
CA ILE A 94 1.71 -1.01 5.57
C ILE A 94 0.45 -1.41 6.36
N GLU A 95 -0.35 -2.34 5.84
CA GLU A 95 -1.48 -2.91 6.57
C GLU A 95 -1.00 -3.61 7.85
N LEU A 96 -0.02 -4.52 7.72
CA LEU A 96 0.56 -5.23 8.88
C LEU A 96 1.16 -4.26 9.91
N ILE A 97 1.74 -3.15 9.46
CA ILE A 97 2.24 -2.10 10.35
C ILE A 97 1.10 -1.42 11.08
N TYR A 98 0.03 -1.05 10.37
CA TYR A 98 -1.14 -0.42 10.97
C TYR A 98 -1.77 -1.34 12.03
N GLU A 99 -2.11 -2.57 11.66
CA GLU A 99 -2.73 -3.56 12.54
C GLU A 99 -1.95 -3.81 13.84
N LYS A 100 -0.61 -3.85 13.75
CA LYS A 100 0.29 -4.09 14.89
C LYS A 100 0.54 -2.86 15.78
N ASN A 101 0.32 -1.65 15.26
CA ASN A 101 0.73 -0.41 15.92
C ASN A 101 -0.42 0.54 16.28
N THR A 102 -1.63 0.29 15.79
CA THR A 102 -2.89 0.91 16.24
C THR A 102 -3.69 -0.08 17.07
#